data_AF-A0A7R9B7Z1-F1
#
_entry.id   AF-A0A7R9B7Z1-F1
#
_cell.length_a   1.000
_cell.length_b   1.000
_cell.length_c   1.000
_cell.angle_alpha   90.00
_cell.angle_beta   90.00
_cell.angle_gamma   90.00
#
_symmetry.space_group_name_H-M   'P 1'
#
loop_
_entity.id
_entity.type
_entity.pdbx_description
1 polymer ?
#
loop_
_entity_poly.entity_id
_entity_poly.type
_entity_poly.pdbx_seq_one_letter_code
_entity_poly.pdbx_strand_id
1 'polypeptide(L)' 'MHGNEVLGRELLLKLADYLCDQYNAGDEEVMRLVNLSRIHLLPSMNPDGWQIATDT' A
#
# COMPACT_ATOMS: atom_id res chain seq x y z
N MET A 1 0.18 -1.51 -16.57
CA MET A 1 -0.64 -1.20 -15.38
C MET A 1 -2.08 -1.27 -15.85
N HIS A 2 -2.68 -2.45 -15.77
CA HIS A 2 -3.98 -2.71 -16.37
C HIS A 2 -5.05 -2.00 -15.53
N GLY A 3 -5.86 -1.14 -16.16
CA GLY A 3 -6.84 -0.26 -15.53
C GLY A 3 -8.04 -0.95 -14.85
N ASN A 4 -7.98 -2.27 -14.61
CA ASN A 4 -8.98 -3.05 -13.87
C ASN A 4 -8.49 -3.44 -12.45
N GLU A 5 -7.33 -2.94 -12.01
CA GLU A 5 -6.68 -3.32 -10.74
C GLU A 5 -7.03 -2.37 -9.58
N VAL A 6 -8.33 -2.06 -9.37
CA VAL A 6 -8.77 -1.31 -8.17
C VAL A 6 -8.34 -2.02 -6.87
N LEU A 7 -8.25 -3.36 -6.92
CA LEU A 7 -7.76 -4.18 -5.83
C LEU A 7 -6.28 -3.90 -5.47
N GLY A 8 -5.44 -3.56 -6.44
CA GLY A 8 -4.01 -3.35 -6.22
C GLY A 8 -3.72 -2.13 -5.33
N ARG A 9 -4.51 -1.06 -5.49
CA ARG A 9 -4.39 0.14 -4.65
C ARG A 9 -4.80 -0.14 -3.21
N GLU A 10 -5.98 -0.71 -3.01
CA GLU A 10 -6.49 -1.02 -1.67
C GLU A 10 -5.60 -2.04 -0.95
N LEU A 11 -5.05 -3.02 -1.69
CA LEU A 11 -4.11 -3.98 -1.14
C LEU A 11 -2.80 -3.32 -0.70
N LEU A 12 -2.25 -2.38 -1.47
CA LEU A 12 -1.04 -1.65 -1.09
C LEU A 12 -1.27 -0.72 0.11
N LEU A 13 -2.46 -0.10 0.21
CA LEU A 13 -2.85 0.70 1.37
C LEU A 13 -2.99 -0.19 2.61
N LYS A 14 -3.66 -1.34 2.49
CA LYS A 14 -3.78 -2.32 3.58
C LYS A 14 -2.44 -2.94 3.98
N LEU A 15 -1.53 -3.13 3.02
CA LEU A 15 -0.18 -3.58 3.31
C LEU A 15 0.60 -2.51 4.09
N ALA A 16 0.48 -1.23 3.73
CA ALA A 16 1.11 -0.15 4.47
C ALA A 16 0.59 -0.08 5.92
N ASP A 17 -0.73 -0.17 6.09
CA ASP A 17 -1.41 -0.18 7.39
C ASP A 17 -0.93 -1.35 8.26
N TYR A 18 -0.92 -2.56 7.70
CA TYR A 18 -0.45 -3.77 8.37
C TYR A 18 1.01 -3.65 8.82
N LEU A 19 1.90 -3.14 7.95
CA LEU A 19 3.31 -2.97 8.29
C LEU A 19 3.49 -2.00 9.47
N CYS A 20 2.73 -0.90 9.50
CA CYS A 20 2.76 0.06 10.60
C CYS A 20 2.23 -0.54 11.91
N ASP A 21 1.07 -1.22 11.86
CA ASP A 21 0.45 -1.81 13.04
C ASP A 21 1.32 -2.90 13.66
N GLN A 22 1.84 -3.82 12.85
CA GLN A 22 2.68 -4.90 13.35
C GLN A 22 4.05 -4.43 13.82
N TYR A 23 4.61 -3.40 13.18
CA TYR A 23 5.83 -2.76 13.66
C TYR A 23 5.63 -2.16 15.06
N ASN A 24 4.51 -1.46 15.28
CA ASN A 24 4.17 -0.87 16.58
C ASN A 24 3.79 -1.94 17.62
N ALA A 25 3.22 -3.07 17.21
CA ALA A 25 2.93 -4.22 18.05
C ALA A 25 4.19 -4.99 18.47
N GLY A 26 5.35 -4.71 17.86
CA GLY A 26 6.62 -5.36 18.16
C GLY A 26 6.80 -6.72 17.50
N ASP A 27 6.11 -6.99 16.38
CA ASP A 27 6.28 -8.22 15.62
C ASP A 27 7.71 -8.34 15.06
N GLU A 28 8.44 -9.38 15.47
CA GLU A 28 9.86 -9.54 15.13
C GLU A 28 10.09 -9.72 13.61
N GLU A 29 9.17 -10.35 12.89
CA GLU A 29 9.31 -10.55 11.45
C GLU A 29 9.11 -9.24 10.69
N VAL A 30 8.07 -8.49 11.04
CA VAL A 30 7.77 -7.20 10.42
C VAL A 30 8.85 -6.18 10.77
N MET A 31 9.28 -6.11 12.03
CA MET A 31 10.39 -5.24 12.43
C MET A 31 11.66 -5.56 11.66
N ARG A 32 12.00 -6.85 11.51
CA ARG A 32 13.18 -7.27 10.74
C ARG A 32 13.04 -6.89 9.26
N LEU A 33 11.87 -7.10 8.66
CA LEU A 33 11.61 -6.74 7.27
C LEU A 33 11.77 -5.24 7.02
N VAL A 34 11.15 -4.40 7.87
CA VAL A 34 11.18 -2.94 7.76
C VAL A 34 12.58 -2.38 8.05
N ASN A 35 13.29 -2.93 9.03
CA ASN A 35 14.62 -2.43 9.41
C ASN A 35 15.72 -2.85 8.41
N LEU A 36 15.56 -3.99 7.73
CA LEU A 36 16.55 -4.50 6.77
C LEU A 36 16.27 -4.11 5.31
N SER A 37 15.08 -3.59 5.00
CA SER A 37 14.65 -3.35 3.63
C SER A 37 14.09 -1.94 3.46
N ARG A 38 14.38 -1.31 2.32
CA ARG A 38 13.75 -0.04 1.94
C ARG A 38 12.53 -0.32 1.07
N ILE A 39 11.34 -0.22 1.65
CA ILE A 39 10.07 -0.51 0.97
C ILE A 39 9.51 0.78 0.35
N HIS A 40 9.27 0.76 -0.97
CA HIS A 40 8.64 1.86 -1.70
C HIS A 40 7.26 1.41 -2.18
N LEU A 41 6.19 1.96 -1.62
CA LEU A 41 4.82 1.69 -2.02
C LEU A 41 4.31 2.80 -2.93
N LEU A 42 3.91 2.47 -4.16
CA LEU A 42 3.31 3.40 -5.11
C LEU A 42 1.86 2.96 -5.42
N PRO A 43 0.88 3.35 -4.58
CA PRO A 43 -0.50 2.86 -4.67
C PRO A 43 -1.27 3.38 -5.90
N SER A 44 -0.85 4.48 -6.52
CA SER A 44 -1.35 4.91 -7.83
C SER A 44 -0.31 5.77 -8.55
N MET A 45 -0.01 5.44 -9.80
CA MET A 45 0.87 6.21 -10.69
C MET A 45 0.08 7.19 -11.57
N ASN A 46 -1.25 7.28 -11.41
CA ASN A 46 -2.10 8.18 -12.18
C ASN A 46 -3.26 8.74 -11.32
N PRO A 47 -3.11 9.93 -10.70
CA PRO A 47 -4.15 10.55 -9.89
C PRO A 47 -5.32 11.12 -10.71
N ASP A 48 -5.12 11.43 -12.01
CA ASP A 48 -6.09 12.15 -12.84
C ASP A 48 -7.27 11.28 -13.32
N GLY A 49 -7.05 9.99 -13.56
CA GLY A 49 -8.10 9.05 -13.98
C GLY A 49 -9.01 8.55 -12.86
N TRP A 50 -8.62 8.76 -11.59
CA TRP A 50 -9.34 8.21 -10.44
C TRP A 50 -10.48 9.10 -9.95
N GLN A 51 -10.31 10.43 -9.98
CA GLN A 51 -11.39 11.36 -9.63
C GLN A 51 -12.61 11.17 -10.55
N ILE A 52 -12.37 10.98 -11.85
CA ILE A 52 -13.43 10.79 -12.85
C ILE A 52 -14.24 9.49 -12.62
N ALA A 53 -13.63 8.44 -12.06
CA ALA A 53 -14.30 7.17 -11.78
C ALA A 53 -15.04 7.12 -10.43
N THR A 54 -14.75 8.06 -9.52
CA THR A 54 -15.33 8.10 -8.17
C THR A 54 -16.46 9.14 -8.06
N ASP A 55 -16.57 10.07 -9.02
CA ASP A 55 -17.61 11.11 -9.10
C ASP A 55 -18.90 10.66 -9.86
N THR A 56 -19.35 9.40 -9.71
CA THR A 56 -20.67 8.96 -10.22
C THR A 56 -21.58 8.55 -9.08
#